data_AF-A0A832TTV5-F1
#
_entry.id   AF-A0A832TTV5-F1
#
_cell.length_a   1.000
_cell.length_b   1.000
_cell.length_c   1.000
_cell.angle_alpha   90.00
_cell.angle_beta   90.00
_cell.angle_gamma   90.00
#
_symmetry.space_group_name_H-M   'P 1'
#
loop_
_entity.id
_entity.type
_entity.pdbx_description
1 polymer ?
#
loop_
_entity_poly.entity_id
_entity_poly.type
_entity_poly.pdbx_seq_one_letter_code
_entity_poly.pdbx_strand_id
1 'polypeptide(L)'
;AASSTGSGAGQYTFVYERTYQDIPTDVDGFTVIVDAGTGDVIGYTHQWTTPEHAFLSATQVDIVRHEATFAVLQKAREIYPDQTDSIRIISADLRWMNDIPPGNVPRPGSIPVAWKVLFNDDIMRQSSAQPAVAWVDAHSGEFLAFEYRH
;
A
#
# COMPACT_ATOMS: atom_id res chain seq x y z
N ALA A 1 -42.80 -27.03 -13.29
CA ALA A 1 -42.52 -26.62 -11.89
C ALA A 1 -41.13 -27.13 -11.54
N ALA A 2 -40.16 -26.35 -11.07
CA ALA A 2 -40.17 -24.99 -10.55
C ALA A 2 -38.94 -24.23 -11.10
N SER A 3 -39.15 -22.96 -11.41
CA SER A 3 -38.13 -22.00 -11.83
C SER A 3 -37.19 -21.70 -10.65
N SER A 4 -35.88 -21.76 -10.88
CA SER A 4 -34.90 -21.24 -9.93
C SER A 4 -34.74 -19.73 -10.13
N THR A 5 -35.64 -18.93 -9.55
CA THR A 5 -35.41 -17.49 -9.35
C THR A 5 -34.54 -17.28 -8.12
N GLY A 6 -33.25 -17.48 -8.29
CA GLY A 6 -32.24 -16.80 -7.49
C GLY A 6 -31.83 -15.54 -8.24
N SER A 7 -32.56 -14.43 -8.05
CA SER A 7 -32.09 -13.12 -8.49
C SER A 7 -30.94 -12.73 -7.57
N GLY A 8 -29.72 -13.14 -7.93
CA GLY A 8 -28.51 -12.70 -7.27
C GLY A 8 -28.23 -11.26 -7.67
N ALA A 9 -28.85 -10.30 -6.98
CA ALA A 9 -28.51 -8.87 -7.07
C ALA A 9 -27.14 -8.58 -6.44
N GLY A 10 -26.13 -9.38 -6.80
CA GLY A 10 -24.76 -9.26 -6.34
C GLY A 10 -23.94 -8.42 -7.31
N GLN A 11 -22.86 -7.84 -6.81
CA GLN A 11 -21.88 -7.15 -7.63
C GLN A 11 -20.50 -7.68 -7.26
N TYR A 12 -19.65 -7.84 -8.27
CA TYR A 12 -18.23 -8.12 -8.08
C TYR A 12 -17.43 -6.84 -8.28
N THR A 13 -16.57 -6.53 -7.31
CA THR A 13 -15.65 -5.39 -7.38
C THR A 13 -14.25 -5.92 -7.61
N PHE A 14 -13.66 -5.54 -8.74
CA PHE A 14 -12.26 -5.83 -9.06
C PHE A 14 -11.45 -4.56 -8.91
N VAL A 15 -10.40 -4.62 -8.11
CA VAL A 15 -9.48 -3.50 -7.87
C VAL A 15 -8.14 -3.84 -8.52
N TYR A 16 -7.67 -2.94 -9.37
CA TYR A 16 -6.41 -3.06 -10.08
C TYR A 16 -5.47 -1.94 -9.65
N GLU A 17 -4.26 -2.31 -9.24
CA GLU A 17 -3.19 -1.36 -8.94
C GLU A 17 -2.46 -1.00 -10.24
N ARG A 18 -2.11 0.28 -10.41
CA ARG A 18 -1.23 0.71 -11.50
C ARG A 18 0.18 0.19 -11.21
N THR A 19 0.85 -0.31 -12.23
CA THR A 19 2.29 -0.57 -12.19
C THR A 19 3.04 0.47 -13.02
N TYR A 20 4.21 0.89 -12.55
CA TYR A 20 5.18 1.66 -13.32
C TYR A 20 6.55 0.98 -13.18
N GLN A 21 7.21 0.65 -14.30
CA GLN A 21 8.44 -0.16 -14.30
C GLN A 21 8.30 -1.46 -13.49
N ASP A 22 7.19 -2.19 -13.69
CA ASP A 22 6.86 -3.46 -13.01
C ASP A 22 6.71 -3.38 -11.48
N ILE A 23 6.71 -2.18 -10.90
CA ILE A 23 6.48 -1.94 -9.48
C ILE A 23 5.10 -1.33 -9.27
N PRO A 24 4.26 -1.87 -8.37
CA PRO A 24 2.96 -1.28 -8.04
C PRO A 24 3.09 0.13 -7.45
N THR A 25 2.19 1.02 -7.83
CA THR A 25 1.98 2.28 -7.13
C THR A 25 1.18 2.06 -5.85
N ASP A 26 1.27 2.99 -4.90
CA ASP A 26 0.50 2.89 -3.65
C ASP A 26 -0.99 3.25 -3.82
N VAL A 27 -1.29 4.27 -4.65
CA VAL A 27 -2.66 4.84 -4.72
C VAL A 27 -3.23 4.97 -6.14
N ASP A 28 -2.44 4.73 -7.18
CA ASP A 28 -2.93 4.79 -8.56
C ASP A 28 -3.49 3.43 -8.99
N GLY A 29 -4.58 3.45 -9.76
CA GLY A 29 -5.26 2.23 -10.17
C GLY A 29 -6.63 2.47 -10.80
N PHE A 30 -7.38 1.39 -10.94
CA PHE A 30 -8.78 1.47 -11.36
C PHE A 30 -9.62 0.36 -10.73
N THR A 31 -10.90 0.63 -10.58
CA THR A 31 -11.90 -0.28 -10.04
C THR A 31 -12.94 -0.56 -11.11
N VAL A 32 -13.28 -1.84 -11.30
CA VAL A 32 -14.34 -2.30 -12.19
C VAL A 32 -15.41 -2.99 -11.36
N ILE A 33 -16.66 -2.58 -11.53
CA ILE A 33 -17.81 -3.19 -10.85
C ILE A 33 -18.62 -3.94 -11.91
N VAL A 34 -18.86 -5.22 -11.67
CA VAL A 34 -19.52 -6.14 -12.59
C VAL A 34 -20.80 -6.69 -11.96
N ASP A 35 -21.90 -6.68 -12.71
CA ASP A 35 -23.14 -7.33 -12.31
C ASP A 35 -22.93 -8.85 -12.21
N ALA A 36 -23.24 -9.44 -11.07
CA ALA A 36 -22.98 -10.87 -10.85
C ALA A 36 -23.92 -11.79 -11.64
N GLY A 37 -25.08 -11.29 -12.08
CA GLY A 37 -26.07 -12.05 -12.83
C GLY A 37 -25.81 -12.05 -14.32
N THR A 38 -25.40 -10.91 -14.89
CA THR A 38 -25.19 -10.75 -16.33
C THR A 38 -23.73 -10.82 -16.75
N GLY A 39 -22.80 -10.49 -15.85
CA GLY A 39 -21.38 -10.30 -16.18
C GLY A 39 -21.10 -8.95 -16.86
N ASP A 40 -22.07 -8.06 -16.97
CA ASP A 40 -21.88 -6.74 -17.55
C ASP A 40 -21.11 -5.81 -16.59
N VAL A 41 -20.26 -4.95 -17.16
CA VAL A 41 -19.62 -3.86 -16.40
C VAL A 41 -20.67 -2.79 -16.11
N ILE A 42 -20.94 -2.56 -14.84
CA ILE A 42 -21.93 -1.59 -14.34
C ILE A 42 -21.31 -0.40 -13.61
N GLY A 43 -19.99 -0.43 -13.38
CA GLY A 43 -19.26 0.67 -12.78
C GLY A 43 -17.78 0.65 -13.15
N TYR A 44 -17.20 1.83 -13.25
CA TYR A 44 -15.79 2.04 -13.50
C TYR A 44 -15.31 3.27 -12.75
N THR A 45 -14.19 3.16 -12.04
CA THR A 45 -13.52 4.28 -11.42
C THR A 45 -12.05 4.22 -11.77
N HIS A 46 -11.49 5.35 -12.18
CA HIS A 46 -10.10 5.46 -12.60
C HIS A 46 -9.42 6.54 -11.78
N GLN A 47 -8.31 6.20 -11.15
CA GLN A 47 -7.52 7.10 -10.34
C GLN A 47 -6.06 7.04 -10.79
N TRP A 48 -5.67 7.99 -11.63
CA TRP A 48 -4.27 8.29 -11.93
C TRP A 48 -3.98 9.72 -11.54
N THR A 49 -3.34 9.87 -10.39
CA THR A 49 -2.95 11.17 -9.86
C THR A 49 -1.48 11.47 -10.17
N THR A 50 -0.68 10.44 -10.48
CA THR A 50 0.76 10.58 -10.60
C THR A 50 1.20 10.64 -12.08
N PRO A 51 1.71 11.78 -12.57
CA PRO A 51 2.23 11.85 -13.93
C PRO A 51 3.57 11.11 -14.05
N GLU A 52 3.87 10.55 -15.22
CA GLU A 52 5.04 9.66 -15.39
C GLU A 52 6.38 10.32 -15.04
N HIS A 53 6.54 11.60 -15.36
CA HIS A 53 7.76 12.34 -15.04
C HIS A 53 8.03 12.46 -13.54
N ALA A 54 7.03 12.24 -12.68
CA ALA A 54 7.17 12.29 -11.23
C ALA A 54 7.93 11.09 -10.67
N PHE A 55 7.91 9.93 -11.34
CA PHE A 55 8.61 8.74 -10.90
C PHE A 55 10.12 8.88 -11.08
N LEU A 56 10.88 8.47 -10.06
CA LEU A 56 12.33 8.43 -10.14
C LEU A 56 12.78 7.47 -11.24
N SER A 57 13.52 7.95 -12.24
CA SER A 57 13.84 7.16 -13.45
C SER A 57 14.85 6.03 -13.21
N ALA A 58 15.64 6.11 -12.14
CA ALA A 58 16.62 5.08 -11.75
C ALA A 58 16.00 4.18 -10.68
N THR A 59 15.50 3.02 -11.09
CA THR A 59 14.95 1.98 -10.20
C THR A 59 16.08 1.11 -9.66
N GLN A 60 16.96 1.67 -8.85
CA GLN A 60 17.95 0.87 -8.15
C GLN A 60 17.37 0.42 -6.81
N VAL A 61 17.05 -0.87 -6.71
CA VAL A 61 16.59 -1.51 -5.46
C VAL A 61 17.79 -2.25 -4.88
N ASP A 62 18.48 -1.60 -3.95
CA ASP A 62 19.65 -2.17 -3.27
C ASP A 62 19.27 -2.77 -1.91
N ILE A 63 18.24 -2.23 -1.27
CA ILE A 63 17.73 -2.72 0.00
C ILE A 63 16.77 -3.86 -0.24
N VAL A 64 17.09 -5.01 0.35
CA VAL A 64 16.24 -6.20 0.28
C VAL A 64 15.18 -6.19 1.38
N ARG A 65 14.08 -6.93 1.15
CA ARG A 65 12.91 -6.98 2.04
C ARG A 65 13.27 -7.16 3.52
N HIS A 66 14.19 -8.09 3.81
CA HIS A 66 14.52 -8.42 5.19
C HIS A 66 15.27 -7.29 5.90
N GLU A 67 16.14 -6.55 5.21
CA GLU A 67 16.85 -5.38 5.74
C GLU A 67 15.86 -4.27 6.09
N ALA A 68 14.92 -3.96 5.18
CA ALA A 68 13.86 -2.99 5.45
C ALA A 68 13.02 -3.38 6.68
N THR A 69 12.55 -4.63 6.74
CA THR A 69 11.77 -5.10 7.90
C THR A 69 12.57 -5.07 9.21
N PHE A 70 13.86 -5.40 9.15
CA PHE A 70 14.73 -5.35 10.33
C PHE A 70 14.90 -3.91 10.83
N ALA A 71 15.14 -2.95 9.92
CA ALA A 71 15.22 -1.55 10.27
C ALA A 71 13.93 -1.06 10.95
N VAL A 72 12.76 -1.43 10.42
CA VAL A 72 11.45 -1.09 11.01
C VAL A 72 11.31 -1.66 12.42
N LEU A 73 11.67 -2.93 12.63
CA LEU A 73 11.62 -3.56 13.95
C LEU A 73 12.53 -2.87 14.96
N GLN A 74 13.75 -2.50 14.58
CA GLN A 74 14.67 -1.78 15.46
C GLN A 74 14.09 -0.42 15.87
N LYS A 75 13.62 0.37 14.89
CA LYS A 75 13.04 1.69 15.16
C LYS A 75 11.75 1.62 15.98
N ALA A 76 10.90 0.61 15.75
CA ALA A 76 9.68 0.41 16.54
C ALA A 76 9.99 0.12 18.02
N ARG A 77 11.05 -0.67 18.29
CA ARG A 77 11.50 -0.99 19.65
C ARG A 77 12.07 0.21 20.40
N GLU A 78 12.66 1.16 19.68
CA GLU A 78 13.14 2.42 20.26
C GLU A 78 11.98 3.32 20.71
N ILE A 79 10.85 3.31 19.98
CA ILE A 79 9.69 4.16 20.27
C ILE A 79 8.86 3.59 21.45
N TYR A 80 8.59 2.29 21.45
CA TYR A 80 7.87 1.61 22.52
C TYR A 80 8.63 0.37 23.00
N PRO A 81 9.63 0.54 23.90
CA PRO A 81 10.44 -0.56 24.40
C PRO A 81 9.63 -1.67 25.08
N ASP A 82 8.53 -1.31 25.74
CA ASP A 82 7.66 -2.25 26.46
C ASP A 82 6.84 -3.14 25.51
N GLN A 83 6.77 -2.80 24.22
CA GLN A 83 6.05 -3.56 23.18
C GLN A 83 6.99 -4.38 22.29
N THR A 84 8.30 -4.44 22.60
CA THR A 84 9.33 -5.06 21.75
C THR A 84 8.97 -6.47 21.28
N ASP A 85 8.44 -7.29 22.19
CA ASP A 85 8.11 -8.70 21.92
C ASP A 85 6.73 -8.88 21.24
N SER A 86 5.90 -7.83 21.23
CA SER A 86 4.56 -7.87 20.64
C SER A 86 4.52 -7.33 19.21
N ILE A 87 5.56 -6.64 18.73
CA ILE A 87 5.62 -6.12 17.36
C ILE A 87 5.62 -7.27 16.34
N ARG A 88 4.72 -7.21 15.36
CA ARG A 88 4.61 -8.16 14.26
C ARG A 88 4.54 -7.44 12.92
N ILE A 89 5.34 -7.87 11.96
CA ILE A 89 5.23 -7.45 10.57
C ILE A 89 4.02 -8.14 9.94
N ILE A 90 3.15 -7.36 9.33
CA ILE A 90 1.96 -7.81 8.58
C ILE A 90 2.33 -7.99 7.10
N SER A 91 2.94 -6.97 6.50
CA SER A 91 3.43 -7.01 5.13
C SER A 91 4.66 -6.13 4.95
N ALA A 92 5.34 -6.33 3.82
CA ALA A 92 6.49 -5.55 3.41
C ALA A 92 6.55 -5.64 1.89
N ASP A 93 6.01 -4.63 1.23
CA ASP A 93 5.73 -4.61 -0.20
C ASP A 93 6.51 -3.48 -0.87
N LEU A 94 7.18 -3.80 -1.99
CA LEU A 94 7.92 -2.81 -2.77
C LEU A 94 6.94 -1.97 -3.60
N ARG A 95 6.90 -0.66 -3.40
CA ARG A 95 5.91 0.23 -4.02
C ARG A 95 6.50 1.58 -4.41
N TRP A 96 5.87 2.26 -5.38
CA TRP A 96 6.06 3.69 -5.56
C TRP A 96 5.30 4.45 -4.47
N MET A 97 6.01 5.27 -3.69
CA MET A 97 5.42 6.08 -2.62
C MET A 97 4.72 7.33 -3.21
N ASN A 98 3.61 7.11 -3.91
CA ASN A 98 2.91 8.13 -4.70
C ASN A 98 1.63 8.66 -4.03
N ASP A 99 1.44 8.40 -2.74
CA ASP A 99 0.37 9.04 -1.96
C ASP A 99 0.78 10.48 -1.61
N ILE A 100 0.41 11.41 -2.49
CA ILE A 100 0.74 12.83 -2.37
C ILE A 100 -0.55 13.58 -2.00
N PRO A 101 -0.48 14.56 -1.08
CA PRO A 101 -1.62 15.40 -0.75
C PRO A 101 -2.31 16.00 -1.99
N PRO A 102 -3.65 16.02 -2.03
CA PRO A 102 -4.39 16.61 -3.14
C PRO A 102 -3.99 18.06 -3.40
N GLY A 103 -3.80 18.41 -4.68
CA GLY A 103 -3.42 19.76 -5.11
C GLY A 103 -1.91 20.00 -5.21
N ASN A 104 -1.07 19.07 -4.74
CA ASN A 104 0.37 19.14 -4.96
C ASN A 104 0.74 18.52 -6.30
N VAL A 105 1.51 19.24 -7.11
CA VAL A 105 2.11 18.71 -8.34
C VAL A 105 3.49 18.14 -7.98
N PRO A 106 3.73 16.82 -8.12
CA PRO A 106 5.05 16.25 -7.86
C PRO A 106 6.11 16.88 -8.76
N ARG A 107 7.32 17.01 -8.22
CA ARG A 107 8.47 17.42 -9.03
C ARG A 107 8.92 16.23 -9.89
N PRO A 108 9.56 16.48 -11.04
CA PRO A 108 10.15 15.39 -11.80
C PRO A 108 11.09 14.54 -10.94
N GLY A 109 10.91 13.22 -10.97
CA GLY A 109 11.69 12.26 -10.21
C GLY A 109 11.52 12.30 -8.68
N SER A 110 10.49 12.94 -8.15
CA SER A 110 10.30 13.07 -6.69
C SER A 110 9.61 11.89 -6.02
N ILE A 111 9.09 10.93 -6.78
CA ILE A 111 8.39 9.74 -6.25
C ILE A 111 9.38 8.58 -6.20
N PRO A 112 9.84 8.20 -5.00
CA PRO A 112 10.80 7.11 -4.85
C PRO A 112 10.10 5.75 -4.84
N VAL A 113 10.89 4.71 -5.11
CA VAL A 113 10.53 3.33 -4.76
C VAL A 113 10.92 3.10 -3.31
N ALA A 114 10.02 2.49 -2.55
CA ALA A 114 10.24 2.21 -1.14
C ALA A 114 9.55 0.92 -0.71
N TRP A 115 10.06 0.31 0.37
CA TRP A 115 9.38 -0.75 1.09
C TRP A 115 8.30 -0.15 1.98
N LYS A 116 7.03 -0.42 1.67
CA LYS A 116 5.90 -0.16 2.56
C LYS A 116 5.79 -1.32 3.54
N VAL A 117 6.16 -1.08 4.78
CA VAL A 117 6.12 -2.08 5.86
C VAL A 117 4.94 -1.80 6.76
N LEU A 118 3.98 -2.72 6.77
CA LEU A 118 2.84 -2.70 7.69
C LEU A 118 3.16 -3.55 8.91
N PHE A 119 2.91 -3.03 10.10
CA PHE A 119 3.17 -3.74 11.34
C PHE A 119 2.18 -3.34 12.44
N ASN A 120 2.06 -4.15 13.49
CA ASN A 120 1.26 -3.83 14.66
C ASN A 120 1.86 -4.42 15.93
N ASP A 121 1.40 -3.94 17.08
CA ASP A 121 1.72 -4.48 18.40
C ASP A 121 0.44 -4.98 19.11
N ASP A 122 0.57 -5.41 20.37
CA ASP A 122 -0.60 -5.90 21.12
C ASP A 122 -1.63 -4.80 21.40
N ILE A 123 -1.21 -3.57 21.64
CA ILE A 123 -2.11 -2.45 21.93
C ILE A 123 -3.00 -2.17 20.71
N MET A 124 -2.40 -2.07 19.53
CA MET A 124 -3.12 -1.85 18.27
C MET A 124 -4.07 -3.02 17.96
N ARG A 125 -3.64 -4.25 18.21
CA ARG A 125 -4.48 -5.45 18.01
C ARG A 125 -5.67 -5.49 18.97
N GLN A 126 -5.51 -5.01 20.20
CA GLN A 126 -6.60 -4.95 21.19
C GLN A 126 -7.58 -3.81 20.91
N SER A 127 -7.11 -2.68 20.36
CA SER A 127 -7.94 -1.51 20.07
C SER A 127 -8.59 -1.51 18.68
N SER A 128 -8.31 -2.52 17.84
CA SER A 128 -8.69 -2.54 16.42
C SER A 128 -8.19 -1.31 15.65
N ALA A 129 -7.05 -0.76 16.08
CA ALA A 129 -6.40 0.34 15.37
C ALA A 129 -5.88 -0.14 14.00
N GLN A 130 -5.78 0.81 13.06
CA GLN A 130 -5.11 0.55 11.79
C GLN A 130 -3.65 0.15 12.04
N PRO A 131 -3.07 -0.76 11.24
CA PRO A 131 -1.64 -1.07 11.33
C PRO A 131 -0.77 0.20 11.21
N ALA A 132 0.34 0.19 11.92
CA ALA A 132 1.41 1.15 11.72
C ALA A 132 2.04 0.97 10.35
N VAL A 133 2.53 2.07 9.78
CA VAL A 133 3.12 2.09 8.43
C VAL A 133 4.50 2.71 8.50
N ALA A 134 5.49 2.05 7.92
CA ALA A 134 6.81 2.61 7.70
C ALA A 134 7.16 2.53 6.22
N TRP A 135 7.82 3.57 5.73
CA TRP A 135 8.35 3.65 4.37
C TRP A 135 9.87 3.73 4.45
N VAL A 136 10.53 2.71 3.90
CA VAL A 136 11.99 2.61 3.84
C VAL A 136 12.42 2.73 2.40
N ASP A 137 13.24 3.72 2.08
CA ASP A 137 13.77 3.94 0.74
C ASP A 137 14.46 2.67 0.23
N ALA A 138 14.09 2.24 -0.98
CA ALA A 138 14.56 0.96 -1.52
C ALA A 138 16.02 1.00 -2.01
N HIS A 139 16.62 2.19 -2.11
CA HIS A 139 18.01 2.39 -2.50
C HIS A 139 18.92 2.64 -1.29
N SER A 140 18.57 3.59 -0.43
CA SER A 140 19.44 4.02 0.68
C SER A 140 19.17 3.30 2.00
N GLY A 141 17.97 2.76 2.19
CA GLY A 141 17.52 2.20 3.46
C GLY A 141 17.09 3.24 4.50
N GLU A 142 17.05 4.52 4.11
CA GLU A 142 16.57 5.58 4.99
C GLU A 142 15.06 5.53 5.18
N PHE A 143 14.59 5.96 6.35
CA PHE A 143 13.16 6.11 6.60
C PHE A 143 12.61 7.36 5.92
N LEU A 144 11.74 7.18 4.93
CA LEU A 144 10.98 8.26 4.29
C LEU A 144 9.79 8.68 5.15
N ALA A 145 9.16 7.72 5.83
CA ALA A 145 8.09 7.95 6.80
C ALA A 145 8.02 6.82 7.83
N PHE A 146 7.51 7.14 9.02
CA PHE A 146 7.32 6.18 10.10
C PHE A 146 6.14 6.58 10.97
N GLU A 147 4.99 5.98 10.70
CA GLU A 147 3.71 6.23 11.34
C GLU A 147 3.40 5.12 12.34
N TYR A 148 3.84 5.32 13.59
CA TYR A 148 3.62 4.40 14.69
C TYR A 148 3.19 5.18 15.93
N ARG A 149 1.92 5.05 16.30
CA ARG A 149 1.30 5.78 17.42
C ARG A 149 0.26 4.89 18.11
N HIS A 150 0.11 5.07 19.41
CA HIS A 150 -0.98 4.51 20.23
C HIS A 150 -2.10 5.51 20.43
#